data_AF-A0A3L7ZZ57-F1
#
_entry.id   AF-A0A3L7ZZ57-F1
#
_cell.length_a   1.000
_cell.length_b   1.000
_cell.length_c   1.000
_cell.angle_alpha   90.00
_cell.angle_beta   90.00
_cell.angle_gamma   90.00
#
_symmetry.space_group_name_H-M   'P 1'
#
loop_
_entity.id
_entity.type
_entity.pdbx_description
1 polymer ?
#
loop_
_entity_poly.entity_id
_entity_poly.type
_entity_poly.pdbx_seq_one_letter_code
_entity_poly.pdbx_strand_id
1 'polypeptide(L)'
;MEDDWGAKGAQATGAQVQKFLKDQIKSLHDKDVALQNQVDTLSNNQLEANPQLQAATDGCFVTYHRKSDNWPLAVPYWKWAALEAADEVADGVLVLIDGQAPIIVSPTGTQLKWSKNAIAVNADTGGDYNKAYVDYSGKTRTAAIMAKGVELFGEEEETWTQFAPAWCNAYDRSYDKGNGAIVGIGAGQWWLPSIAELITIWKHKYAINLCLSVISGASPLVESWHWSSTETSAAGAWYLTLRDGDLANWLAKVTHSGYVRAVAAFH
;
A
#
# COMPACT_ATOMS: atom_id res chain seq x y z
N MET A 1 -41.83 -5.68 33.10
CA MET A 1 -41.69 -7.04 33.66
C MET A 1 -42.94 -7.28 34.47
N GLU A 2 -43.91 -7.94 33.84
CA GLU A 2 -45.05 -8.56 34.51
C GLU A 2 -44.97 -10.02 34.06
N ASP A 3 -44.06 -10.74 34.69
CA ASP A 3 -43.69 -12.11 34.33
C ASP A 3 -44.55 -13.07 35.14
N ASP A 4 -45.72 -13.44 34.59
CA ASP A 4 -46.46 -14.62 35.05
C ASP A 4 -46.96 -15.42 33.84
N TRP A 5 -46.03 -16.17 33.26
CA TRP A 5 -46.29 -17.15 32.21
C TRP A 5 -46.62 -18.55 32.75
N GLY A 6 -46.44 -18.78 34.06
CA GLY A 6 -46.73 -20.06 34.70
C GLY A 6 -48.23 -20.35 34.78
N ALA A 7 -49.06 -19.31 34.94
CA ALA A 7 -50.51 -19.47 35.07
C ALA A 7 -51.31 -19.29 33.76
N LYS A 8 -50.81 -18.52 32.77
CA LYS A 8 -51.55 -18.19 31.52
C LYS A 8 -51.39 -19.20 30.37
N GLY A 9 -50.34 -20.01 30.38
CA GLY A 9 -50.12 -21.03 29.34
C GLY A 9 -51.23 -22.09 29.27
N ALA A 10 -51.94 -22.32 30.37
CA ALA A 10 -53.00 -23.32 30.49
C ALA A 10 -54.40 -22.86 29.99
N GLN A 11 -54.57 -21.59 29.58
CA GLN A 11 -55.86 -21.04 29.12
C GLN A 11 -55.82 -20.31 27.76
N ALA A 12 -54.66 -20.22 27.11
CA ALA A 12 -54.57 -19.60 25.79
C ALA A 12 -55.10 -20.55 24.70
N THR A 13 -56.13 -20.13 23.97
CA THR A 13 -56.62 -20.85 22.79
C THR A 13 -55.52 -20.94 21.72
N GLY A 14 -55.56 -21.96 20.87
CA GLY A 14 -54.59 -22.11 19.77
C GLY A 14 -54.48 -20.84 18.89
N ALA A 15 -55.58 -20.11 18.73
CA ALA A 15 -55.60 -18.83 18.01
C ALA A 15 -54.83 -17.71 18.73
N GLN A 16 -54.89 -17.64 20.06
CA GLN A 16 -54.15 -16.66 20.86
C GLN A 16 -52.63 -16.96 20.83
N VAL A 17 -52.25 -18.23 20.93
CA VAL A 17 -50.84 -18.65 20.81
C VAL A 17 -50.31 -18.36 19.41
N GLN A 18 -51.07 -18.67 18.37
CA GLN A 18 -50.67 -18.40 16.98
C GLN A 18 -50.53 -16.90 16.69
N LYS A 19 -51.42 -16.06 17.25
CA LYS A 19 -51.32 -14.61 17.13
C LYS A 19 -50.05 -14.09 17.83
N PHE A 20 -49.80 -14.53 19.07
CA PHE A 20 -48.62 -14.14 19.82
C PHE A 20 -47.32 -14.50 19.07
N LEU A 21 -47.23 -15.72 18.54
CA LEU A 21 -46.06 -16.16 17.77
C LEU A 21 -45.86 -15.32 16.49
N LYS A 22 -46.94 -14.99 15.77
CA LYS A 22 -46.86 -14.12 14.59
C LYS A 22 -46.37 -12.71 14.95
N ASP A 23 -46.87 -12.15 16.04
CA ASP A 23 -46.47 -10.82 16.51
C ASP A 23 -44.99 -10.81 16.95
N GLN A 24 -44.52 -11.86 17.63
CA GLN A 24 -43.10 -12.01 17.99
C GLN A 24 -42.20 -12.14 16.75
N ILE A 25 -42.57 -12.97 15.77
CA ILE A 25 -41.81 -13.12 14.52
C ILE A 25 -41.74 -11.80 13.76
N LYS A 26 -42.85 -11.06 13.67
CA LYS A 26 -42.87 -9.74 13.04
C LYS A 26 -41.94 -8.76 13.76
N SER A 27 -42.00 -8.71 15.10
CA SER A 27 -41.11 -7.84 15.88
C SER A 27 -39.63 -8.18 15.69
N LEU A 28 -39.29 -9.46 15.56
CA LEU A 28 -37.92 -9.89 15.27
C LEU A 28 -37.48 -9.47 13.87
N HIS A 29 -38.34 -9.66 12.86
CA HIS A 29 -38.05 -9.23 11.49
C HIS A 29 -37.85 -7.71 11.39
N ASP A 30 -38.71 -6.92 12.03
CA ASP A 30 -38.58 -5.45 12.03
C ASP A 30 -37.27 -5.00 12.70
N LYS A 31 -36.83 -5.68 13.76
CA LYS A 31 -35.53 -5.43 14.42
C LYS A 31 -34.35 -5.81 13.53
N ASP A 32 -34.44 -6.93 12.82
CA ASP A 32 -33.40 -7.39 11.89
C ASP A 32 -33.21 -6.40 10.74
N VAL A 33 -34.31 -5.93 10.14
CA VAL A 33 -34.28 -4.88 9.11
C VAL A 33 -33.68 -3.57 9.65
N ALA A 34 -34.06 -3.16 10.86
CA ALA A 34 -33.50 -1.97 11.49
C ALA A 34 -31.99 -2.11 11.77
N LEU A 35 -31.55 -3.29 12.21
CA LEU A 35 -30.15 -3.58 12.45
C LEU A 35 -29.36 -3.59 11.14
N GLN A 36 -29.91 -4.20 10.08
CA GLN A 36 -29.31 -4.18 8.75
C GLN A 36 -29.14 -2.74 8.24
N ASN A 37 -30.18 -1.90 8.37
CA ASN A 37 -30.09 -0.48 8.00
C ASN A 37 -29.02 0.27 8.82
N GLN A 38 -28.86 -0.04 10.10
CA GLN A 38 -27.81 0.54 10.93
C GLN A 38 -26.41 0.09 10.48
N VAL A 39 -26.24 -1.19 10.16
CA VAL A 39 -24.99 -1.74 9.61
C VAL A 39 -24.65 -1.12 8.26
N ASP A 40 -25.63 -0.97 7.37
CA ASP A 40 -25.46 -0.32 6.07
C ASP A 40 -25.09 1.15 6.24
N THR A 41 -25.71 1.85 7.21
CA THR A 41 -25.39 3.26 7.52
C THR A 41 -23.98 3.41 8.12
N LEU A 42 -23.59 2.52 9.03
CA LEU A 42 -22.24 2.50 9.60
C LEU A 42 -21.18 2.17 8.54
N SER A 43 -21.48 1.22 7.64
CA SER A 43 -20.60 0.87 6.52
C SER A 43 -20.45 2.04 5.56
N ASN A 44 -21.57 2.67 5.18
CA ASN A 44 -21.55 3.85 4.31
C ASN A 44 -20.85 5.05 4.94
N ASN A 45 -20.94 5.27 6.26
CA ASN A 45 -20.22 6.36 6.95
C ASN A 45 -18.72 6.08 7.13
N GLN A 46 -18.30 4.82 7.13
CA GLN A 46 -16.88 4.44 7.12
C GLN A 46 -16.28 4.44 5.71
N LEU A 47 -17.10 4.14 4.70
CA LEU A 47 -16.71 4.12 3.30
C LEU A 47 -16.80 5.51 2.68
N GLU A 48 -17.84 6.30 2.92
CA GLU A 48 -17.99 7.65 2.37
C GLU A 48 -18.07 8.72 3.48
N ALA A 49 -17.15 9.67 3.44
CA ALA A 49 -17.29 10.97 4.09
C ALA A 49 -17.21 11.07 5.62
N ASN A 50 -16.29 10.35 6.28
CA ASN A 50 -15.74 10.87 7.53
C ASN A 50 -14.70 11.97 7.22
N PRO A 51 -14.96 13.25 7.49
CA PRO A 51 -14.03 14.34 7.15
C PRO A 51 -12.67 14.20 7.84
N GLN A 52 -12.61 13.54 9.00
CA GLN A 52 -11.35 13.26 9.69
C GLN A 52 -10.54 12.19 8.96
N LEU A 53 -11.19 11.18 8.39
CA LEU A 53 -10.52 10.17 7.54
C LEU A 53 -10.09 10.78 6.21
N GLN A 54 -10.93 11.63 5.60
CA GLN A 54 -10.58 12.35 4.37
C GLN A 54 -9.35 13.23 4.59
N ALA A 55 -9.33 14.02 5.67
CA ALA A 55 -8.17 14.82 6.06
C ALA A 55 -6.95 13.94 6.40
N ALA A 56 -7.15 12.78 7.04
CA ALA A 56 -6.07 11.85 7.36
C ALA A 56 -5.46 11.18 6.11
N THR A 57 -6.21 11.09 5.01
CA THR A 57 -5.73 10.60 3.71
C THR A 57 -5.32 11.69 2.74
N ASP A 58 -5.38 12.96 3.16
CA ASP A 58 -5.06 14.07 2.27
C ASP A 58 -3.63 13.93 1.72
N GLY A 59 -3.51 14.02 0.40
CA GLY A 59 -2.26 13.75 -0.33
C GLY A 59 -1.95 12.27 -0.62
N CYS A 60 -2.83 11.32 -0.32
CA CYS A 60 -2.67 9.90 -0.69
C CYS A 60 -3.90 9.35 -1.42
N PHE A 61 -3.67 8.68 -2.56
CA PHE A 61 -4.74 8.23 -3.45
C PHE A 61 -4.42 6.87 -4.06
N VAL A 62 -5.43 6.04 -4.33
CA VAL A 62 -5.25 4.85 -5.15
C VAL A 62 -5.11 5.29 -6.60
N THR A 63 -4.04 4.86 -7.27
CA THR A 63 -3.74 5.21 -8.67
C THR A 63 -3.89 4.02 -9.59
N TYR A 64 -4.29 4.27 -10.83
CA TYR A 64 -4.45 3.28 -11.89
C TYR A 64 -4.28 3.95 -13.26
N HIS A 65 -3.88 3.18 -14.25
CA HIS A 65 -4.02 3.58 -15.65
C HIS A 65 -5.38 3.10 -16.16
N ARG A 66 -6.23 4.04 -16.60
CA ARG A 66 -7.57 3.71 -17.06
C ARG A 66 -7.50 2.76 -18.26
N LYS A 67 -8.22 1.65 -18.16
CA LYS A 67 -8.24 0.60 -19.19
C LYS A 67 -8.54 1.11 -20.61
N SER A 68 -9.42 2.10 -20.77
CA SER A 68 -9.85 2.57 -22.10
C SER A 68 -8.71 3.21 -22.91
N ASP A 69 -7.87 4.02 -22.28
CA ASP A 69 -6.89 4.88 -22.97
C ASP A 69 -5.51 4.93 -22.34
N ASN A 70 -5.26 4.12 -21.30
CA ASN A 70 -4.01 4.10 -20.54
C ASN A 70 -3.66 5.47 -19.93
N TRP A 71 -4.68 6.28 -19.58
CA TRP A 71 -4.46 7.55 -18.92
C TRP A 71 -4.31 7.35 -17.41
N PRO A 72 -3.26 7.90 -16.77
CA PRO A 72 -3.06 7.78 -15.33
C PRO A 72 -4.09 8.60 -14.55
N LEU A 73 -4.75 7.97 -13.59
CA LEU A 73 -5.75 8.58 -12.72
C LEU A 73 -5.49 8.21 -11.28
N ALA A 74 -5.89 9.09 -10.36
CA ALA A 74 -5.79 8.86 -8.93
C ALA A 74 -7.13 9.20 -8.27
N VAL A 75 -7.59 8.33 -7.38
CA VAL A 75 -8.86 8.46 -6.68
C VAL A 75 -8.69 8.23 -5.18
N PRO A 76 -9.53 8.84 -4.34
CA PRO A 76 -9.52 8.51 -2.92
C PRO A 76 -9.89 7.04 -2.69
N TYR A 77 -9.40 6.45 -1.60
CA TYR A 77 -9.52 5.02 -1.31
C TYR A 77 -10.96 4.49 -1.40
N TRP A 78 -11.95 5.28 -0.98
CA TRP A 78 -13.35 4.86 -0.98
C TRP A 78 -13.99 4.70 -2.36
N LYS A 79 -13.41 5.33 -3.39
CA LYS A 79 -13.87 5.15 -4.78
C LYS A 79 -13.29 3.90 -5.43
N TRP A 80 -12.24 3.32 -4.86
CA TRP A 80 -11.49 2.24 -5.49
C TRP A 80 -12.33 0.98 -5.69
N ALA A 81 -13.11 0.56 -4.69
CA ALA A 81 -13.90 -0.68 -4.76
C ALA A 81 -14.84 -0.73 -5.98
N ALA A 82 -15.44 0.41 -6.37
CA ALA A 82 -16.29 0.49 -7.55
C ALA A 82 -15.51 0.39 -8.87
N LEU A 83 -14.28 0.90 -8.91
CA LEU A 83 -13.40 0.82 -10.09
C LEU A 83 -12.82 -0.59 -10.24
N GLU A 84 -12.40 -1.21 -9.14
CA GLU A 84 -11.92 -2.60 -9.13
C GLU A 84 -13.02 -3.56 -9.59
N ALA A 85 -14.27 -3.34 -9.15
CA ALA A 85 -15.43 -4.09 -9.64
C ALA A 85 -15.76 -3.84 -11.13
N ALA A 86 -15.20 -2.79 -11.74
CA ALA A 86 -15.28 -2.49 -13.16
C ALA A 86 -14.03 -2.94 -13.95
N ASP A 87 -13.26 -3.88 -13.39
CA ASP A 87 -12.03 -4.46 -13.97
C ASP A 87 -10.87 -3.45 -14.17
N GLU A 88 -10.86 -2.33 -13.43
CA GLU A 88 -9.66 -1.49 -13.33
C GLU A 88 -8.65 -2.11 -12.36
N VAL A 89 -7.36 -1.91 -12.62
CA VAL A 89 -6.27 -2.49 -11.84
C VAL A 89 -5.41 -1.39 -11.24
N ALA A 90 -5.22 -1.40 -9.93
CA ALA A 90 -4.41 -0.38 -9.26
C ALA A 90 -2.93 -0.54 -9.61
N ASP A 91 -2.27 0.57 -9.98
CA ASP A 91 -0.81 0.60 -10.05
C ASP A 91 -0.20 0.63 -8.65
N GLY A 92 -0.84 1.32 -7.70
CA GLY A 92 -0.32 1.55 -6.36
C GLY A 92 -1.00 2.71 -5.63
N VAL A 93 -0.27 3.32 -4.71
CA VAL A 93 -0.73 4.48 -3.93
C VAL A 93 0.08 5.71 -4.32
N LEU A 94 -0.57 6.69 -4.95
CA LEU A 94 0.00 8.01 -5.19
C LEU A 94 0.19 8.75 -3.86
N VAL A 95 1.35 9.36 -3.68
CA VAL A 95 1.69 10.23 -2.55
C VAL A 95 2.13 11.58 -3.10
N LEU A 96 1.39 12.64 -2.76
CA LEU A 96 1.75 14.00 -3.10
C LEU A 96 2.89 14.50 -2.21
N ILE A 97 3.83 15.24 -2.81
CA ILE A 97 5.02 15.75 -2.12
C ILE A 97 5.11 17.25 -2.37
N ASP A 98 5.13 18.04 -1.30
CA ASP A 98 5.19 19.49 -1.39
C ASP A 98 6.47 19.94 -2.11
N GLY A 99 6.31 20.62 -3.25
CA GLY A 99 7.42 21.15 -4.04
C GLY A 99 8.27 20.10 -4.75
N GLN A 100 7.82 18.84 -4.84
CA GLN A 100 8.50 17.75 -5.55
C GLN A 100 7.50 16.97 -6.44
N ALA A 101 8.01 16.17 -7.36
CA ALA A 101 7.17 15.27 -8.13
C ALA A 101 6.53 14.21 -7.20
N PRO A 102 5.24 13.86 -7.40
CA PRO A 102 4.60 12.81 -6.63
C PRO A 102 5.18 11.44 -6.98
N ILE A 103 5.09 10.51 -6.03
CA ILE A 103 5.53 9.12 -6.20
C ILE A 103 4.35 8.17 -6.04
N ILE A 104 4.44 7.01 -6.68
CA ILE A 104 3.50 5.90 -6.51
C ILE A 104 4.20 4.84 -5.68
N VAL A 105 3.60 4.41 -4.58
CA VAL A 105 4.09 3.32 -3.71
C VAL A 105 3.47 2.01 -4.16
N SER A 106 4.29 0.97 -4.34
CA SER A 106 3.85 -0.33 -4.85
C SER A 106 2.84 -1.03 -3.93
N PRO A 107 1.84 -1.76 -4.48
CA PRO A 107 0.85 -2.50 -3.69
C PRO A 107 1.46 -3.55 -2.75
N THR A 108 2.57 -4.16 -3.17
CA THR A 108 3.27 -5.20 -2.41
C THR A 108 4.73 -4.84 -2.18
N GLY A 109 5.31 -5.45 -1.16
CA GLY A 109 6.70 -5.31 -0.78
C GLY A 109 7.23 -6.65 -0.27
N THR A 110 8.54 -6.71 -0.08
CA THR A 110 9.23 -7.94 0.36
C THR A 110 10.39 -7.57 1.29
N GLN A 111 11.18 -8.55 1.73
CA GLN A 111 12.37 -8.35 2.55
C GLN A 111 13.57 -9.01 1.88
N LEU A 112 14.57 -8.22 1.49
CA LEU A 112 15.71 -8.68 0.70
C LEU A 112 17.01 -8.08 1.21
N LYS A 113 18.13 -8.68 0.84
CA LYS A 113 19.45 -8.06 0.97
C LYS A 113 19.58 -6.92 -0.04
N TRP A 114 20.46 -5.96 0.22
CA TRP A 114 20.66 -4.85 -0.70
C TRP A 114 21.50 -5.27 -1.92
N SER A 115 22.55 -6.08 -1.73
CA SER A 115 23.37 -6.64 -2.82
C SER A 115 24.02 -7.96 -2.43
N LYS A 116 24.63 -8.65 -3.41
CA LYS A 116 25.48 -9.83 -3.22
C LYS A 116 26.89 -9.45 -2.78
N ASN A 117 27.45 -8.42 -3.44
CA ASN A 117 28.82 -7.97 -3.25
C ASN A 117 28.87 -6.56 -2.64
N ALA A 118 29.91 -6.29 -1.86
CA ALA A 118 30.16 -4.98 -1.25
C ALA A 118 30.90 -4.06 -2.24
N ILE A 119 30.16 -3.51 -3.21
CA ILE A 119 30.67 -2.60 -4.24
C ILE A 119 30.00 -1.23 -4.06
N ALA A 120 30.77 -0.15 -4.20
CA ALA A 120 30.24 1.21 -4.20
C ALA A 120 29.75 1.58 -5.61
N VAL A 121 28.56 2.15 -5.69
CA VAL A 121 27.99 2.67 -6.94
C VAL A 121 28.23 4.16 -7.04
N ASN A 122 27.77 4.91 -6.04
CA ASN A 122 27.97 6.34 -5.95
C ASN A 122 27.72 6.84 -4.51
N ALA A 123 28.78 7.22 -3.82
CA ALA A 123 28.76 7.65 -2.43
C ALA A 123 28.60 9.17 -2.26
N ASP A 124 28.02 9.89 -3.24
CA ASP A 124 27.84 11.36 -3.20
C ASP A 124 27.16 11.88 -1.91
N THR A 125 26.33 11.04 -1.28
CA THR A 125 25.70 11.32 0.02
C THR A 125 26.60 10.96 1.20
N GLY A 126 27.41 9.90 1.10
CA GLY A 126 28.23 9.40 2.21
C GLY A 126 27.41 9.25 3.49
N GLY A 127 27.95 9.77 4.60
CA GLY A 127 27.25 9.85 5.88
C GLY A 127 26.51 11.17 6.16
N ASP A 128 26.32 12.01 5.14
CA ASP A 128 25.73 13.35 5.28
C ASP A 128 24.20 13.32 5.28
N TYR A 129 23.63 13.50 6.47
CA TYR A 129 22.18 13.57 6.67
C TYR A 129 21.53 14.72 5.91
N ASN A 130 22.16 15.91 5.82
CA ASN A 130 21.57 17.07 5.16
C ASN A 130 21.38 16.81 3.66
N LYS A 131 22.31 16.09 3.04
CA LYS A 131 22.16 15.63 1.66
C LYS A 131 21.08 14.57 1.54
N ALA A 132 21.06 13.58 2.43
CA ALA A 132 20.08 12.49 2.39
C ALA A 132 18.62 12.97 2.51
N TYR A 133 18.37 13.99 3.34
CA TYR A 133 17.02 14.53 3.58
C TYR A 133 16.36 15.21 2.38
N VAL A 134 17.16 15.73 1.45
CA VAL A 134 16.66 16.52 0.31
C VAL A 134 16.89 15.83 -1.03
N ASP A 135 17.40 14.61 -0.99
CA ASP A 135 17.77 13.85 -2.17
C ASP A 135 16.62 12.95 -2.64
N TYR A 136 15.80 13.48 -3.56
CA TYR A 136 14.71 12.77 -4.24
C TYR A 136 15.16 12.06 -5.53
N SER A 137 16.42 11.60 -5.60
CA SER A 137 16.99 10.99 -6.82
C SER A 137 16.91 9.46 -6.89
N GLY A 138 15.97 8.82 -6.18
CA GLY A 138 15.91 7.36 -6.08
C GLY A 138 15.85 6.65 -7.43
N LYS A 139 15.16 7.24 -8.42
CA LYS A 139 15.11 6.73 -9.79
C LYS A 139 16.49 6.70 -10.44
N THR A 140 17.19 7.83 -10.42
CA THR A 140 18.55 7.96 -10.98
C THR A 140 19.55 7.06 -10.25
N ARG A 141 19.45 6.97 -8.93
CA ARG A 141 20.31 6.09 -8.11
C ARG A 141 20.07 4.63 -8.45
N THR A 142 18.82 4.18 -8.51
CA THR A 142 18.50 2.80 -8.85
C THR A 142 18.99 2.47 -10.26
N ALA A 143 18.83 3.37 -11.23
CA ALA A 143 19.39 3.17 -12.57
C ALA A 143 20.92 3.01 -12.56
N ALA A 144 21.64 3.84 -11.79
CA ALA A 144 23.10 3.70 -11.64
C ALA A 144 23.50 2.38 -10.94
N ILE A 145 22.70 1.91 -9.99
CA ILE A 145 22.90 0.62 -9.32
C ILE A 145 22.70 -0.53 -10.31
N MET A 146 21.63 -0.50 -11.10
CA MET A 146 21.34 -1.52 -12.12
C MET A 146 22.42 -1.56 -13.20
N ALA A 147 23.00 -0.42 -13.57
CA ALA A 147 24.13 -0.37 -14.50
C ALA A 147 25.39 -1.11 -13.99
N LYS A 148 25.51 -1.33 -12.67
CA LYS A 148 26.56 -2.15 -12.04
C LYS A 148 26.08 -3.54 -11.63
N GLY A 149 24.98 -4.04 -12.21
CA GLY A 149 24.31 -5.27 -11.78
C GLY A 149 25.23 -6.49 -11.70
N VAL A 150 26.08 -6.71 -12.71
CA VAL A 150 27.04 -7.83 -12.72
C VAL A 150 27.98 -7.79 -11.51
N GLU A 151 28.54 -6.61 -11.20
CA GLU A 151 29.44 -6.44 -10.06
C GLU A 151 28.72 -6.62 -8.72
N LEU A 152 27.47 -6.16 -8.62
CA LEU A 152 26.70 -6.13 -7.37
C LEU A 152 25.95 -7.42 -7.06
N PHE A 153 25.43 -8.09 -8.08
CA PHE A 153 24.47 -9.19 -7.98
C PHE A 153 25.01 -10.50 -8.59
N GLY A 154 26.02 -10.43 -9.46
CA GLY A 154 26.65 -11.56 -10.15
C GLY A 154 26.26 -11.66 -11.64
N GLU A 155 26.85 -12.61 -12.35
CA GLU A 155 26.68 -12.78 -13.81
C GLU A 155 25.27 -13.27 -14.23
N GLU A 156 24.55 -13.95 -13.33
CA GLU A 156 23.23 -14.54 -13.59
C GLU A 156 22.11 -13.51 -13.35
N GLU A 157 21.73 -12.76 -14.39
CA GLU A 157 20.73 -11.69 -14.34
C GLU A 157 19.36 -12.15 -13.82
N GLU A 158 18.95 -13.37 -14.14
CA GLU A 158 17.71 -13.99 -13.67
C GLU A 158 17.62 -14.11 -12.13
N THR A 159 18.76 -14.05 -11.43
CA THR A 159 18.82 -14.11 -9.97
C THR A 159 18.83 -12.75 -9.29
N TRP A 160 18.98 -11.65 -10.05
CA TRP A 160 19.18 -10.32 -9.48
C TRP A 160 18.02 -9.86 -8.60
N THR A 161 16.79 -10.28 -8.91
CA THR A 161 15.58 -9.94 -8.12
C THR A 161 15.60 -10.48 -6.69
N GLN A 162 16.61 -11.26 -6.29
CA GLN A 162 16.90 -11.58 -4.89
C GLN A 162 17.50 -10.40 -4.11
N PHE A 163 17.80 -9.28 -4.78
CA PHE A 163 18.38 -8.07 -4.19
C PHE A 163 17.46 -6.87 -4.34
N ALA A 164 17.42 -6.02 -3.31
CA ALA A 164 16.47 -4.93 -3.16
C ALA A 164 16.35 -4.00 -4.38
N PRO A 165 17.45 -3.46 -4.97
CA PRO A 165 17.34 -2.51 -6.08
C PRO A 165 16.79 -3.18 -7.34
N ALA A 166 17.27 -4.40 -7.64
CA ALA A 166 16.84 -5.16 -8.82
C ALA A 166 15.41 -5.67 -8.69
N TRP A 167 14.97 -6.10 -7.50
CA TRP A 167 13.57 -6.43 -7.26
C TRP A 167 12.66 -5.22 -7.48
N CYS A 168 13.05 -4.03 -6.98
CA CYS A 168 12.27 -2.83 -7.21
C CYS A 168 12.24 -2.47 -8.70
N ASN A 169 13.36 -2.58 -9.42
CA ASN A 169 13.41 -2.28 -10.85
C ASN A 169 12.61 -3.28 -11.70
N ALA A 170 12.56 -4.54 -11.31
CA ALA A 170 11.79 -5.57 -11.98
C ALA A 170 10.31 -5.64 -11.54
N TYR A 171 9.89 -4.79 -10.59
CA TYR A 171 8.50 -4.76 -10.15
C TYR A 171 7.59 -4.40 -11.34
N ASP A 172 6.45 -5.07 -11.46
CA ASP A 172 5.57 -4.94 -12.61
C ASP A 172 4.11 -4.93 -12.16
N ARG A 173 3.38 -3.90 -12.60
CA ARG A 173 1.93 -3.74 -12.44
C ARG A 173 1.23 -3.54 -13.77
N SER A 174 1.94 -3.74 -14.88
CA SER A 174 1.37 -3.72 -16.20
C SER A 174 0.56 -4.99 -16.47
N TYR A 175 -0.47 -4.87 -17.31
CA TYR A 175 -1.34 -5.99 -17.65
C TYR A 175 -1.95 -5.81 -19.05
N ASP A 176 -2.27 -6.94 -19.70
CA ASP A 176 -3.04 -6.93 -20.95
C ASP A 176 -4.52 -6.67 -20.64
N LYS A 177 -5.10 -5.63 -21.26
CA LYS A 177 -6.51 -5.29 -21.08
C LYS A 177 -7.51 -6.19 -21.81
N GLY A 178 -7.04 -7.28 -22.42
CA GLY A 178 -7.85 -8.28 -23.13
C GLY A 178 -7.87 -8.10 -24.65
N ASN A 179 -6.99 -7.25 -25.20
CA ASN A 179 -6.89 -7.01 -26.65
C ASN A 179 -5.44 -6.91 -27.15
N GLY A 180 -4.47 -7.35 -26.35
CA GLY A 180 -3.04 -7.29 -26.66
C GLY A 180 -2.38 -5.95 -26.32
N ALA A 181 -3.14 -4.94 -25.86
CA ALA A 181 -2.56 -3.68 -25.39
C ALA A 181 -2.24 -3.76 -23.90
N ILE A 182 -1.02 -3.37 -23.56
CA ILE A 182 -0.53 -3.30 -22.18
C ILE A 182 -0.90 -1.94 -21.57
N VAL A 183 -1.42 -1.98 -20.35
CA VAL A 183 -1.82 -0.84 -19.51
C VAL A 183 -1.08 -0.91 -18.19
N GLY A 184 -0.83 0.22 -17.54
CA GLY A 184 -0.21 0.28 -16.21
C GLY A 184 1.31 0.47 -16.26
N ILE A 185 1.95 0.31 -15.10
CA ILE A 185 3.38 0.58 -14.92
C ILE A 185 4.21 -0.71 -14.98
N GLY A 186 5.02 -0.84 -16.02
CA GLY A 186 5.82 -2.03 -16.29
C GLY A 186 7.17 -2.08 -15.59
N ALA A 187 7.83 -3.23 -15.71
CA ALA A 187 9.22 -3.41 -15.28
C ALA A 187 10.16 -2.34 -15.89
N GLY A 188 11.15 -1.93 -15.12
CA GLY A 188 12.11 -0.88 -15.47
C GLY A 188 11.64 0.54 -15.12
N GLN A 189 10.35 0.75 -14.85
CA GLN A 189 9.80 2.06 -14.47
C GLN A 189 9.75 2.29 -12.96
N TRP A 190 9.93 1.23 -12.18
CA TRP A 190 9.96 1.22 -10.73
C TRP A 190 11.39 1.34 -10.20
N TRP A 191 11.56 1.92 -9.00
CA TRP A 191 12.86 2.09 -8.35
C TRP A 191 12.83 1.89 -6.85
N LEU A 192 14.00 1.65 -6.26
CA LEU A 192 14.18 1.62 -4.83
C LEU A 192 14.23 3.07 -4.32
N PRO A 193 13.34 3.49 -3.40
CA PRO A 193 13.27 4.88 -2.96
C PRO A 193 14.58 5.34 -2.33
N SER A 194 14.92 6.60 -2.55
CA SER A 194 15.93 7.34 -1.80
C SER A 194 15.46 7.64 -0.36
N ILE A 195 16.34 8.19 0.48
CA ILE A 195 15.96 8.56 1.85
C ILE A 195 14.86 9.62 1.90
N ALA A 196 14.91 10.66 1.06
CA ALA A 196 13.86 11.68 1.06
C ALA A 196 12.49 11.10 0.64
N GLU A 197 12.48 10.17 -0.32
CA GLU A 197 11.27 9.43 -0.72
C GLU A 197 10.78 8.49 0.40
N LEU A 198 11.67 7.76 1.10
CA LEU A 198 11.29 6.93 2.25
C LEU A 198 10.73 7.73 3.42
N ILE A 199 11.30 8.90 3.71
CA ILE A 199 10.78 9.80 4.74
C ILE A 199 9.38 10.29 4.38
N THR A 200 9.14 10.54 3.10
CA THR A 200 7.80 10.85 2.58
C THR A 200 6.85 9.68 2.82
N ILE A 201 7.25 8.45 2.49
CA ILE A 201 6.46 7.24 2.79
C ILE A 201 6.17 7.12 4.29
N TRP A 202 7.17 7.33 5.15
CA TRP A 202 6.99 7.28 6.60
C TRP A 202 6.00 8.33 7.13
N LYS A 203 6.11 9.58 6.64
CA LYS A 203 5.22 10.68 6.98
C LYS A 203 3.76 10.35 6.66
N HIS A 204 3.53 9.64 5.55
CA HIS A 204 2.20 9.30 5.04
C HIS A 204 1.78 7.84 5.32
N LYS A 205 2.53 7.06 6.13
CA LYS A 205 2.38 5.60 6.20
C LYS A 205 0.98 5.09 6.54
N TYR A 206 0.24 5.79 7.39
CA TYR A 206 -1.12 5.40 7.76
C TYR A 206 -2.12 5.66 6.63
N ALA A 207 -1.99 6.78 5.93
CA ALA A 207 -2.78 7.09 4.74
C ALA A 207 -2.49 6.11 3.60
N ILE A 208 -1.21 5.77 3.42
CA ILE A 208 -0.77 4.75 2.45
C ILE A 208 -1.37 3.40 2.82
N ASN A 209 -1.27 2.96 4.07
CA ASN A 209 -1.85 1.69 4.52
C ASN A 209 -3.38 1.63 4.36
N LEU A 210 -4.07 2.76 4.55
CA LEU A 210 -5.51 2.84 4.27
C LEU A 210 -5.82 2.66 2.79
N CYS A 211 -5.06 3.32 1.89
CA CYS A 211 -5.21 3.12 0.45
C CYS A 211 -4.84 1.68 0.02
N LEU A 212 -3.80 1.09 0.61
CA LEU A 212 -3.42 -0.30 0.36
C LEU A 212 -4.49 -1.29 0.84
N SER A 213 -5.22 -0.97 1.92
CA SER A 213 -6.22 -1.88 2.49
C SER A 213 -7.40 -2.18 1.58
N VAL A 214 -7.65 -1.32 0.59
CA VAL A 214 -8.74 -1.49 -0.38
C VAL A 214 -8.27 -2.12 -1.69
N ILE A 215 -6.96 -2.22 -1.95
CA ILE A 215 -6.42 -2.79 -3.19
C ILE A 215 -6.32 -4.32 -3.04
N SER A 216 -6.99 -5.07 -3.92
CA SER A 216 -6.93 -6.53 -3.90
C SER A 216 -5.51 -7.05 -4.07
N GLY A 217 -5.07 -7.91 -3.13
CA GLY A 217 -3.74 -8.52 -3.12
C GLY A 217 -2.60 -7.61 -2.61
N ALA A 218 -2.89 -6.39 -2.18
CA ALA A 218 -1.89 -5.52 -1.56
C ALA A 218 -1.50 -5.98 -0.15
N SER A 219 -0.32 -5.54 0.31
CA SER A 219 0.16 -5.77 1.68
C SER A 219 0.53 -4.46 2.35
N PRO A 220 0.19 -4.27 3.65
CA PRO A 220 0.52 -3.04 4.36
C PRO A 220 2.02 -2.80 4.42
N LEU A 221 2.42 -1.54 4.54
CA LEU A 221 3.78 -1.16 4.93
C LEU A 221 4.13 -1.80 6.27
N VAL A 222 5.31 -2.42 6.35
CA VAL A 222 5.77 -3.06 7.57
C VAL A 222 6.48 -2.03 8.45
N GLU A 223 6.16 -1.98 9.73
CA GLU A 223 6.82 -1.06 10.68
C GLU A 223 8.20 -1.59 11.11
N SER A 224 9.15 -1.61 10.17
CA SER A 224 10.54 -2.06 10.36
C SER A 224 11.49 -1.28 9.44
N TRP A 225 12.79 -1.59 9.44
CA TRP A 225 13.78 -0.93 8.58
C TRP A 225 13.54 -1.24 7.10
N HIS A 226 13.49 -0.18 6.31
CA HIS A 226 13.34 -0.21 4.86
C HIS A 226 14.61 0.25 4.19
N TRP A 227 15.05 -0.50 3.17
CA TRP A 227 16.20 -0.13 2.37
C TRP A 227 15.94 1.09 1.52
N SER A 228 16.97 1.94 1.38
CA SER A 228 17.00 3.01 0.40
C SER A 228 18.01 2.73 -0.73
N SER A 229 17.87 3.43 -1.86
CA SER A 229 18.91 3.50 -2.89
C SER A 229 20.06 4.46 -2.53
N THR A 230 19.98 5.14 -1.38
CA THR A 230 21.03 6.02 -0.87
C THR A 230 22.14 5.17 -0.21
N GLU A 231 23.34 5.25 -0.76
CA GLU A 231 24.51 4.47 -0.31
C GLU A 231 25.42 5.32 0.61
N THR A 232 26.01 4.71 1.65
CA THR A 232 27.07 5.37 2.44
C THR A 232 28.46 4.97 2.01
N SER A 233 28.65 3.72 1.57
CA SER A 233 29.95 3.13 1.23
C SER A 233 29.77 1.83 0.44
N ALA A 234 30.88 1.21 0.05
CA ALA A 234 30.85 -0.11 -0.58
C ALA A 234 30.17 -1.19 0.28
N ALA A 235 30.22 -1.09 1.61
CA ALA A 235 29.66 -2.09 2.52
C ALA A 235 28.29 -1.71 3.11
N GLY A 236 27.95 -0.42 3.17
CA GLY A 236 26.77 0.09 3.87
C GLY A 236 25.83 0.91 2.98
N ALA A 237 24.52 0.77 3.24
CA ALA A 237 23.48 1.61 2.68
C ALA A 237 22.63 2.24 3.80
N TRP A 238 21.96 3.34 3.45
CA TRP A 238 21.01 3.98 4.33
C TRP A 238 19.70 3.20 4.39
N TYR A 239 19.07 3.24 5.57
CA TYR A 239 17.75 2.70 5.81
C TYR A 239 16.95 3.63 6.71
N LEU A 240 15.63 3.50 6.65
CA LEU A 240 14.70 4.17 7.55
C LEU A 240 13.77 3.15 8.21
N THR A 241 13.65 3.19 9.53
CA THR A 241 12.66 2.38 10.26
C THR A 241 11.29 3.04 10.21
N LEU A 242 10.32 2.39 9.58
CA LEU A 242 8.98 2.97 9.43
C LEU A 242 8.16 3.03 10.74
N ARG A 243 8.61 2.32 11.78
CA ARG A 243 7.97 2.32 13.12
C ARG A 243 8.13 3.66 13.82
N ASP A 244 9.36 4.12 13.95
CA ASP A 244 9.77 5.23 14.83
C ASP A 244 10.57 6.32 14.10
N GLY A 245 10.86 6.13 12.80
CA GLY A 245 11.61 7.09 12.01
C GLY A 245 13.12 7.02 12.23
N ASP A 246 13.64 5.96 12.85
CA ASP A 246 15.09 5.76 13.03
C ASP A 246 15.80 5.70 11.67
N LEU A 247 16.65 6.69 11.42
CA LEU A 247 17.41 6.87 10.18
C LEU A 247 18.88 6.59 10.47
N ALA A 248 19.45 5.61 9.78
CA ALA A 248 20.87 5.30 9.91
C ALA A 248 21.48 4.87 8.57
N ASN A 249 22.81 4.95 8.50
CA ASN A 249 23.56 4.80 7.26
C ASN A 249 24.51 3.59 7.23
N TRP A 250 24.60 2.80 8.31
CA TRP A 250 25.61 1.74 8.45
C TRP A 250 25.06 0.30 8.34
N LEU A 251 23.90 0.07 7.71
CA LEU A 251 23.39 -1.30 7.58
C LEU A 251 24.11 -2.04 6.46
N ALA A 252 24.69 -3.19 6.80
CA ALA A 252 25.53 -3.96 5.88
C ALA A 252 24.69 -4.59 4.74
N LYS A 253 25.02 -4.20 3.50
CA LYS A 253 24.26 -4.50 2.28
C LYS A 253 24.15 -5.99 1.95
N VAL A 254 25.16 -6.76 2.34
CA VAL A 254 25.36 -8.17 1.95
C VAL A 254 24.84 -9.16 3.00
N THR A 255 24.83 -8.76 4.28
CA THR A 255 24.50 -9.66 5.39
C THR A 255 23.11 -9.45 5.96
N HIS A 256 22.58 -8.22 5.92
CA HIS A 256 21.25 -7.92 6.45
C HIS A 256 20.19 -7.89 5.36
N SER A 257 19.00 -8.39 5.70
CA SER A 257 17.80 -8.20 4.91
C SER A 257 16.98 -7.05 5.49
N GLY A 258 16.43 -6.22 4.61
CA GLY A 258 15.59 -5.08 4.95
C GLY A 258 14.35 -5.07 4.06
N TYR A 259 13.28 -4.46 4.55
CA TYR A 259 12.05 -4.38 3.79
C TYR A 259 12.22 -3.45 2.60
N VAL A 260 11.53 -3.75 1.52
CA VAL A 260 11.54 -2.96 0.28
C VAL A 260 10.13 -2.69 -0.17
N ARG A 261 9.93 -1.46 -0.64
CA ARG A 261 8.70 -1.02 -1.28
C ARG A 261 9.11 -0.21 -2.49
N ALA A 262 8.81 -0.72 -3.68
CA ALA A 262 9.17 -0.06 -4.92
C ALA A 262 8.33 1.22 -5.07
N VAL A 263 8.91 2.21 -5.73
CA VAL A 263 8.20 3.44 -6.08
C VAL A 263 8.29 3.72 -7.58
N ALA A 264 7.28 4.39 -8.13
CA ALA A 264 7.22 4.81 -9.52
C ALA A 264 6.81 6.28 -9.65
N ALA A 265 6.95 6.83 -10.86
CA ALA A 265 6.51 8.19 -11.16
C ALA A 265 5.04 8.17 -11.56
N PHE A 266 4.32 9.25 -11.24
CA PHE A 266 2.99 9.51 -11.78
C PHE A 266 3.12 10.47 -12.95
N HIS A 267 2.96 9.97 -14.18
CA HIS A 267 3.09 10.75 -15.42
C HIS A 267 2.18 10.23 -16.54
#